data_AF-X1SHN8-F1
#
_entry.id   AF-X1SHN8-F1
#
_cell.length_a   1.000
_cell.length_b   1.000
_cell.length_c   1.000
_cell.angle_alpha   90.00
_cell.angle_beta   90.00
_cell.angle_gamma   90.00
#
_symmetry.space_group_name_H-M   'P 1'
#
loop_
_entity.id
_entity.type
_entity.pdbx_description
1 polymer ?
#
loop_
_entity_poly.entity_id
_entity_poly.type
_entity_poly.pdbx_seq_one_letter_code
_entity_poly.pdbx_strand_id
1 'polypeptide(L)'
;MTAMTIGWIVVCILAYFVWGMPPNWVAAASIRGVLVATNILIIILGAIALYYSMRESGALRRISNAIINLNPDRRVQVSLAWFIAAFVEGIAGFGTPGALVGPLLVSIGFPAKIAVPLVLILNSTPVSFGVIGIPTVAGVGYTLDIPSVNAALSTGGIDYWHWINHMVTTSVASIHGLIGIFVPVLAVTFVVKWSGGKLRDIIEAVPSALLGGLLFVVPFFLIAYFTGPELASVLGALIGMAIYTLLLKKGLFNFKKRYTFPDEMSTDIAEPEKPPVSHGMFRAFLPYILISLILILTKVIPQVNTFCASNGILAFDNILGSSASFA
;
A
#
# COMPACT_ATOMS: atom_id res chain seq x y z
N MET A 1 14.69 16.00 -4.49
CA MET A 1 15.18 16.52 -3.19
C MET A 1 14.84 17.99 -2.97
N THR A 2 15.01 18.86 -3.97
CA THR A 2 14.75 20.31 -3.87
C THR A 2 13.37 20.68 -3.34
N ALA A 3 12.31 19.97 -3.77
CA ALA A 3 10.94 20.27 -3.37
C ALA A 3 10.69 20.12 -1.85
N MET A 4 11.25 19.09 -1.20
CA MET A 4 11.02 18.86 0.23
C MET A 4 11.78 19.88 1.09
N THR A 5 13.01 20.23 0.71
CA THR A 5 13.79 21.26 1.41
C THR A 5 13.11 22.63 1.31
N ILE A 6 12.64 22.99 0.11
CA ILE A 6 11.88 24.23 -0.10
C ILE A 6 10.60 24.21 0.74
N GLY A 7 9.86 23.09 0.73
CA GLY A 7 8.65 22.93 1.55
C GLY A 7 8.91 23.12 3.03
N TRP A 8 9.97 22.52 3.59
CA TRP A 8 10.35 22.69 4.99
C TRP A 8 10.68 24.16 5.32
N ILE A 9 11.47 24.83 4.47
CA ILE A 9 11.80 26.25 4.65
C ILE A 9 10.53 27.11 4.65
N VAL A 10 9.63 26.88 3.70
CA VAL A 10 8.35 27.60 3.61
C VAL A 10 7.52 27.39 4.88
N VAL A 11 7.41 26.15 5.37
CA VAL A 11 6.69 25.86 6.61
C VAL A 11 7.33 26.54 7.82
N CYS A 12 8.67 26.56 7.94
CA CYS A 12 9.36 27.28 9.02
C CYS A 12 9.08 28.79 8.98
N ILE A 13 9.10 29.40 7.79
CA ILE A 13 8.77 30.83 7.60
C ILE A 13 7.33 31.09 8.03
N LEU A 14 6.37 30.28 7.57
CA LEU A 14 4.97 30.48 7.94
C LEU A 14 4.76 30.25 9.45
N ALA A 15 5.37 29.22 10.04
CA ALA A 15 5.28 28.93 11.47
C ALA A 15 5.72 30.13 12.33
N TYR A 16 6.82 30.78 11.93
CA TYR A 16 7.34 31.95 12.64
C TYR A 16 6.51 33.22 12.37
N PHE A 17 6.26 33.57 11.10
CA PHE A 17 5.66 34.86 10.74
C PHE A 17 4.13 34.88 10.78
N VAL A 18 3.47 33.77 10.45
CA VAL A 18 1.99 33.69 10.39
C VAL A 18 1.42 33.17 11.71
N TRP A 19 2.01 32.10 12.25
CA TRP A 19 1.53 31.49 13.50
C TRP A 19 2.22 32.03 14.75
N GLY A 20 3.25 32.88 14.61
CA GLY A 20 3.93 33.50 15.75
C GLY A 20 4.65 32.51 16.65
N MET A 21 5.04 31.34 16.13
CA MET A 21 5.68 30.30 16.93
C MET A 21 7.07 30.74 17.40
N PRO A 22 7.41 30.56 18.69
CA PRO A 22 8.75 30.81 19.19
C PRO A 22 9.84 30.04 18.39
N PRO A 23 11.01 30.65 18.11
CA PRO A 23 12.06 29.99 17.31
C PRO A 23 12.52 28.64 17.87
N ASN A 24 12.57 28.51 19.20
CA ASN A 24 12.91 27.24 19.87
C ASN A 24 11.90 26.13 19.58
N TRP A 25 10.61 26.46 19.45
CA TRP A 25 9.56 25.52 19.07
C TRP A 25 9.69 25.07 17.60
N VAL A 26 9.98 26.01 16.69
CA VAL A 26 10.19 25.68 15.28
C VAL A 26 11.42 24.75 15.12
N ALA A 27 12.50 25.03 15.85
CA ALA A 27 13.69 24.19 15.87
C ALA A 27 13.40 22.80 16.51
N ALA A 28 12.70 22.76 17.64
CA ALA A 28 12.34 21.51 18.32
C ALA A 28 11.43 20.62 17.47
N ALA A 29 10.43 21.20 16.80
CA ALA A 29 9.55 20.49 15.87
C ALA A 29 10.33 19.93 14.67
N SER A 30 11.32 20.68 14.18
CA SER A 30 12.21 20.21 13.09
C SER A 30 13.06 19.02 13.53
N ILE A 31 13.63 19.06 14.74
CA ILE A 31 14.39 17.93 15.31
C ILE A 31 13.48 16.72 15.50
N ARG A 32 12.29 16.89 16.09
CA ARG A 32 11.29 15.82 16.24
C ARG A 32 10.94 15.21 14.88
N GLY A 33 10.74 16.03 13.86
CA GLY A 33 10.49 15.58 12.49
C GLY A 33 11.63 14.72 11.92
N VAL A 34 12.90 15.10 12.16
CA VAL A 34 14.07 14.30 11.75
C VAL A 34 14.13 12.97 12.50
N LEU A 35 13.83 12.95 13.80
CA LEU A 35 13.80 11.72 14.60
C LEU A 35 12.69 10.77 14.12
N VAL A 36 11.47 11.29 13.90
CA VAL A 36 10.35 10.53 13.33
C VAL A 36 10.71 9.99 11.94
N ALA A 37 11.29 10.83 11.08
CA ALA A 37 11.73 10.41 9.75
C ALA A 37 12.80 9.30 9.83
N THR A 38 13.74 9.39 10.78
CA THR A 38 14.76 8.36 11.00
C THR A 38 14.12 7.01 11.35
N ASN A 39 13.11 7.00 12.22
CA ASN A 39 12.38 5.78 12.57
C ASN A 39 11.69 5.17 11.32
N ILE A 40 11.01 6.01 10.52
CA ILE A 40 10.40 5.57 9.26
C ILE A 40 11.46 5.04 8.28
N LEU A 41 12.62 5.70 8.16
CA LEU A 41 13.71 5.28 7.26
C LEU A 41 14.30 3.91 7.64
N ILE A 42 14.38 3.59 8.93
CA ILE A 42 14.83 2.27 9.40
C ILE A 42 13.86 1.17 8.95
N ILE A 43 12.55 1.42 9.09
CA ILE A 43 11.49 0.48 8.62
C ILE A 43 11.57 0.32 7.10
N ILE A 44 11.69 1.43 6.36
CA ILE A 44 11.84 1.43 4.90
C ILE A 44 13.08 0.64 4.49
N LEU A 45 14.21 0.80 5.16
CA LEU A 45 15.44 0.10 4.82
C LEU A 45 15.24 -1.41 4.87
N GLY A 46 14.56 -1.92 5.91
CA GLY A 46 14.20 -3.33 6.01
C GLY A 46 13.24 -3.79 4.90
N ALA A 47 12.19 -3.01 4.63
CA ALA A 47 11.22 -3.32 3.57
C ALA A 47 11.86 -3.31 2.17
N ILE A 48 12.71 -2.33 1.88
CA ILE A 48 13.46 -2.21 0.63
C ILE A 48 14.50 -3.33 0.50
N ALA A 49 15.21 -3.68 1.57
CA ALA A 49 16.15 -4.80 1.56
C ALA A 49 15.43 -6.12 1.24
N LEU A 50 14.27 -6.37 1.84
CA LEU A 50 13.43 -7.52 1.51
C LEU A 50 12.97 -7.47 0.05
N TYR A 51 12.44 -6.33 -0.39
CA TYR A 51 11.97 -6.12 -1.76
C TYR A 51 13.07 -6.43 -2.77
N TYR A 52 14.27 -5.85 -2.62
CA TYR A 52 15.39 -6.10 -3.52
C TYR A 52 15.87 -7.56 -3.43
N SER A 53 15.93 -8.15 -2.23
CA SER A 53 16.27 -9.57 -2.08
C SER A 53 15.28 -10.47 -2.85
N MET A 54 14.00 -10.14 -2.81
CA MET A 54 12.95 -10.87 -3.53
C MET A 54 12.93 -10.58 -5.03
N ARG A 55 13.36 -9.39 -5.45
CA ARG A 55 13.53 -9.01 -6.85
C ARG A 55 14.71 -9.76 -7.46
N GLU A 56 15.87 -9.70 -6.82
CA GLU A 56 17.12 -10.31 -7.29
C GLU A 56 17.05 -11.85 -7.28
N SER A 57 16.35 -12.44 -6.30
CA SER A 57 16.08 -13.89 -6.28
C SER A 57 15.06 -14.35 -7.34
N GLY A 58 14.38 -13.42 -8.01
CA GLY A 58 13.33 -13.71 -9.00
C GLY A 58 11.99 -14.17 -8.39
N ALA A 59 11.84 -14.14 -7.06
CA ALA A 59 10.62 -14.53 -6.36
C ALA A 59 9.43 -13.66 -6.77
N LEU A 60 9.62 -12.34 -6.83
CA LEU A 60 8.58 -11.39 -7.28
C LEU A 60 8.13 -11.66 -8.71
N ARG A 61 9.06 -11.92 -9.63
CA ARG A 61 8.74 -12.23 -11.03
C ARG A 61 7.99 -13.56 -11.13
N ARG A 62 8.36 -14.57 -10.33
CA ARG A 62 7.66 -15.86 -10.31
C ARG A 62 6.23 -15.74 -9.78
N ILE A 63 6.03 -15.03 -8.67
CA ILE A 63 4.70 -14.72 -8.12
C ILE A 63 3.86 -14.06 -9.20
N SER A 64 4.40 -13.01 -9.79
CA SER A 64 3.70 -12.17 -10.76
C SER A 64 3.34 -12.93 -12.04
N ASN A 65 4.29 -13.67 -12.64
CA ASN A 65 4.06 -14.47 -13.85
C ASN A 65 2.99 -15.54 -13.64
N ALA A 66 3.02 -16.21 -12.48
CA ALA A 66 2.06 -17.26 -12.20
C ALA A 66 0.63 -16.74 -11.96
N ILE A 67 0.49 -15.51 -11.46
CA ILE A 67 -0.81 -14.86 -11.25
C ILE A 67 -1.33 -14.28 -12.56
N ILE A 68 -0.50 -13.60 -13.34
CA ILE A 68 -0.95 -12.93 -14.57
C ILE A 68 -1.33 -13.93 -15.67
N ASN A 69 -0.62 -15.07 -15.77
CA ASN A 69 -0.93 -16.10 -16.76
C ASN A 69 -2.20 -16.91 -16.43
N LEU A 70 -2.94 -16.56 -15.36
CA LEU A 70 -4.20 -17.22 -15.00
C LEU A 70 -5.32 -16.96 -15.99
N ASN A 71 -5.38 -15.77 -16.59
CA ASN A 71 -6.43 -15.42 -17.54
C ASN A 71 -5.84 -14.61 -18.70
N PRO A 72 -6.10 -15.00 -19.97
CA PRO A 72 -5.57 -14.31 -21.14
C PRO A 72 -6.28 -12.99 -21.47
N ASP A 73 -7.42 -12.68 -20.86
CA ASP A 73 -8.14 -11.42 -21.11
C ASP A 73 -7.49 -10.26 -20.34
N ARG A 74 -7.07 -9.21 -21.07
CA ARG A 74 -6.36 -8.06 -20.48
C ARG A 74 -7.21 -7.30 -19.46
N ARG A 75 -8.55 -7.33 -19.59
CA ARG A 75 -9.47 -6.66 -18.66
C ARG A 75 -9.50 -7.37 -17.30
N VAL A 76 -9.42 -8.71 -17.30
CA VAL A 76 -9.33 -9.52 -16.07
C VAL A 76 -7.98 -9.33 -15.39
N GLN A 77 -6.91 -9.21 -16.19
CA GLN A 77 -5.55 -8.97 -15.69
C GLN A 77 -5.42 -7.63 -14.94
N VAL A 78 -6.27 -6.63 -15.21
CA VAL A 78 -6.31 -5.38 -14.44
C VAL A 78 -6.61 -5.63 -12.96
N SER A 79 -7.62 -6.44 -12.65
CA SER A 79 -7.94 -6.79 -11.26
C SER A 79 -6.81 -7.56 -10.58
N LEU A 80 -6.15 -8.47 -11.32
CA LEU A 80 -4.98 -9.21 -10.81
C LEU A 80 -3.80 -8.27 -10.52
N ALA A 81 -3.53 -7.33 -11.42
CA ALA A 81 -2.52 -6.30 -11.24
C ALA A 81 -2.82 -5.41 -10.03
N TRP A 82 -4.10 -5.13 -9.76
CA TRP A 82 -4.50 -4.36 -8.59
C TRP A 82 -4.13 -5.05 -7.28
N PHE A 83 -4.43 -6.34 -7.16
CA PHE A 83 -4.05 -7.08 -5.96
C PHE A 83 -2.53 -7.10 -5.77
N ILE A 84 -1.74 -7.24 -6.84
CA ILE A 84 -0.28 -7.17 -6.74
C ILE A 84 0.18 -5.77 -6.33
N ALA A 85 -0.38 -4.71 -6.92
CA ALA A 85 -0.07 -3.33 -6.56
C ALA A 85 -0.40 -3.03 -5.09
N ALA A 86 -1.59 -3.44 -4.64
CA ALA A 86 -2.03 -3.27 -3.26
C ALA A 86 -1.17 -4.06 -2.26
N PHE A 87 -0.78 -5.28 -2.63
CA PHE A 87 0.13 -6.08 -1.83
C PHE A 87 1.49 -5.41 -1.69
N VAL A 88 2.08 -4.96 -2.81
CA VAL A 88 3.39 -4.29 -2.85
C VAL A 88 3.35 -2.96 -2.10
N GLU A 89 2.26 -2.19 -2.21
CA GLU A 89 2.05 -0.97 -1.43
C GLU A 89 1.99 -1.26 0.07
N GLY A 90 1.25 -2.31 0.46
CA GLY A 90 1.11 -2.71 1.86
C GLY A 90 2.43 -3.05 2.53
N ILE A 91 3.36 -3.69 1.82
CA ILE A 91 4.67 -4.11 2.38
C ILE A 91 5.75 -3.05 2.29
N ALA A 92 5.79 -2.28 1.19
CA ALA A 92 6.94 -1.44 0.85
C ALA A 92 6.55 0.05 0.76
N GLY A 93 5.34 0.35 0.30
CA GLY A 93 4.82 1.69 0.09
C GLY A 93 5.72 2.62 -0.70
N PHE A 94 5.60 3.93 -0.47
CA PHE A 94 6.47 4.98 -1.03
C PHE A 94 6.64 4.96 -2.55
N GLY A 95 5.61 4.54 -3.29
CA GLY A 95 5.65 4.45 -4.75
C GLY A 95 6.35 3.21 -5.31
N THR A 96 6.70 2.24 -4.46
CA THR A 96 7.23 0.93 -4.88
C THR A 96 6.36 0.20 -5.91
N PRO A 97 5.00 0.26 -5.85
CA PRO A 97 4.17 -0.32 -6.91
C PRO A 97 4.51 0.19 -8.30
N GLY A 98 4.78 1.51 -8.45
CA GLY A 98 5.19 2.10 -9.72
C GLY A 98 6.48 1.49 -10.27
N ALA A 99 7.46 1.28 -9.39
CA ALA A 99 8.75 0.70 -9.74
C ALA A 99 8.70 -0.80 -10.05
N LEU A 100 7.75 -1.55 -9.48
CA LEU A 100 7.66 -3.01 -9.65
C LEU A 100 6.56 -3.45 -10.61
N VAL A 101 5.32 -3.03 -10.36
CA VAL A 101 4.13 -3.49 -11.09
C VAL A 101 4.12 -2.91 -12.49
N GLY A 102 4.68 -1.71 -12.70
CA GLY A 102 4.78 -1.08 -14.02
C GLY A 102 5.61 -1.94 -14.99
N PRO A 103 6.89 -2.19 -14.72
CA PRO A 103 7.73 -3.07 -15.55
C PRO A 103 7.16 -4.48 -15.71
N LEU A 104 6.55 -5.02 -14.65
CA LEU A 104 5.89 -6.31 -14.69
C LEU A 104 4.74 -6.33 -15.72
N LEU A 105 3.86 -5.34 -15.71
CA LEU A 105 2.77 -5.22 -16.68
C LEU A 105 3.29 -5.13 -18.11
N VAL A 106 4.41 -4.42 -18.33
CA VAL A 106 5.08 -4.37 -19.64
C VAL A 106 5.56 -5.75 -20.06
N SER A 107 6.22 -6.50 -19.15
CA SER A 107 6.77 -7.83 -19.46
C SER A 107 5.74 -8.87 -19.87
N ILE A 108 4.48 -8.70 -19.46
CA ILE A 108 3.36 -9.59 -19.80
C ILE A 108 2.59 -9.11 -21.04
N GLY A 109 2.99 -7.98 -21.63
CA GLY A 109 2.45 -7.43 -22.87
C GLY A 109 1.43 -6.31 -22.71
N PHE A 110 1.41 -5.57 -21.60
CA PHE A 110 0.74 -4.26 -21.56
C PHE A 110 1.66 -3.20 -22.21
N PRO A 111 1.14 -2.31 -23.07
CA PRO A 111 1.92 -1.18 -23.57
C PRO A 111 2.42 -0.30 -22.42
N ALA A 112 3.68 0.15 -22.46
CA ALA A 112 4.28 0.97 -21.40
C ALA A 112 3.45 2.23 -21.08
N LYS A 113 2.91 2.86 -22.13
CA LYS A 113 1.98 4.01 -22.04
C LYS A 113 0.68 3.74 -21.28
N ILE A 114 0.27 2.48 -21.14
CA ILE A 114 -0.90 2.05 -20.36
C ILE A 114 -0.46 1.55 -18.99
N ALA A 115 0.61 0.76 -18.92
CA ALA A 115 1.09 0.15 -17.70
C ALA A 115 1.41 1.19 -16.60
N VAL A 116 2.12 2.27 -16.95
CA VAL A 116 2.53 3.28 -15.94
C VAL A 116 1.32 4.01 -15.32
N PRO A 117 0.40 4.62 -16.10
CA PRO A 117 -0.77 5.27 -15.50
C PRO A 117 -1.71 4.29 -14.82
N LEU A 118 -1.82 3.05 -15.35
CA LEU A 118 -2.63 2.01 -14.74
C LEU A 118 -2.18 1.74 -13.29
N VAL A 119 -0.88 1.56 -13.06
CA VAL A 119 -0.37 1.33 -11.70
C VAL A 119 -0.68 2.49 -10.75
N LEU A 120 -0.63 3.73 -11.24
CA LEU A 120 -1.00 4.90 -10.43
C LEU A 120 -2.48 4.87 -10.02
N ILE A 121 -3.38 4.48 -10.93
CA ILE A 121 -4.82 4.30 -10.61
C ILE A 121 -5.00 3.19 -9.57
N LEU A 122 -4.30 2.07 -9.76
CA LEU A 122 -4.38 0.90 -8.88
C LEU A 122 -3.82 1.20 -7.48
N ASN A 123 -2.87 2.13 -7.36
CA ASN A 123 -2.28 2.53 -6.08
C ASN A 123 -3.06 3.63 -5.35
N SER A 124 -4.40 3.59 -5.38
CA SER A 124 -5.27 4.60 -4.76
C SER A 124 -5.86 4.15 -3.42
N THR A 125 -6.56 3.02 -3.38
CA THR A 125 -7.14 2.47 -2.15
C THR A 125 -6.13 1.98 -1.09
N PRO A 126 -5.07 1.23 -1.43
CA PRO A 126 -4.23 0.56 -0.44
C PRO A 126 -3.26 1.48 0.32
N VAL A 127 -3.04 2.71 -0.17
CA VAL A 127 -1.98 3.63 0.31
C VAL A 127 -2.17 4.08 1.75
N SER A 128 -3.42 4.21 2.23
CA SER A 128 -3.70 4.69 3.58
C SER A 128 -3.14 3.76 4.66
N PHE A 129 -2.95 2.49 4.30
CA PHE A 129 -2.37 1.44 5.13
C PHE A 129 -1.10 0.85 4.51
N GLY A 130 -0.44 1.59 3.62
CA GLY A 130 0.85 1.23 3.05
C GLY A 130 1.92 1.10 4.14
N VAL A 131 3.01 0.40 3.83
CA VAL A 131 4.16 0.23 4.74
C VAL A 131 3.72 -0.24 6.13
N ILE A 132 2.80 -1.20 6.18
CA ILE A 132 2.29 -1.74 7.45
C ILE A 132 1.61 -0.62 8.30
N GLY A 133 0.74 0.17 7.68
CA GLY A 133 -0.11 1.14 8.41
C GLY A 133 0.56 2.46 8.79
N ILE A 134 1.84 2.68 8.43
CA ILE A 134 2.60 3.89 8.79
C ILE A 134 1.92 5.21 8.39
N PRO A 135 1.27 5.36 7.22
CA PRO A 135 0.56 6.58 6.89
C PRO A 135 -0.56 6.94 7.86
N THR A 136 -1.20 5.94 8.47
CA THR A 136 -2.23 6.17 9.50
C THR A 136 -1.59 6.36 10.89
N VAL A 137 -0.72 5.44 11.32
CA VAL A 137 -0.15 5.47 12.68
C VAL A 137 0.80 6.66 12.85
N ALA A 138 1.79 6.79 11.96
CA ALA A 138 2.76 7.86 12.05
C ALA A 138 2.24 9.16 11.42
N GLY A 139 1.60 9.06 10.25
CA GLY A 139 1.13 10.25 9.52
C GLY A 139 0.02 10.99 10.25
N VAL A 140 -1.02 10.27 10.67
CA VAL A 140 -2.14 10.86 11.42
C VAL A 140 -1.88 10.82 12.92
N GLY A 141 -1.51 9.65 13.46
CA GLY A 141 -1.36 9.46 14.90
C GLY A 141 -0.30 10.36 15.54
N TYR A 142 0.93 10.47 15.02
CA TYR A 142 1.93 11.35 15.65
C TYR A 142 1.63 12.84 15.48
N THR A 143 0.93 13.21 14.42
CA THR A 143 0.54 14.60 14.13
C THR A 143 -0.57 15.07 15.08
N LEU A 144 -1.51 14.19 15.42
CA LEU A 144 -2.65 14.51 16.29
C LEU A 144 -2.40 14.21 17.76
N ASP A 145 -1.21 13.68 18.11
CA ASP A 145 -0.81 13.44 19.49
C ASP A 145 -0.40 14.77 20.15
N ILE A 146 -1.42 15.58 20.46
CA ILE A 146 -1.30 16.90 21.06
C ILE A 146 -2.19 17.00 22.30
N PRO A 147 -1.85 17.84 23.30
CA PRO A 147 -2.58 17.89 24.57
C PRO A 147 -4.07 18.17 24.44
N SER A 148 -4.49 19.00 23.47
CA SER A 148 -5.90 19.33 23.26
C SER A 148 -6.73 18.13 22.76
N VAL A 149 -6.18 17.32 21.86
CA VAL A 149 -6.84 16.11 21.36
C VAL A 149 -6.88 15.04 22.45
N ASN A 150 -5.76 14.83 23.15
CA ASN A 150 -5.68 13.88 24.26
C ASN A 150 -6.68 14.22 25.38
N ALA A 151 -6.81 15.51 25.74
CA ALA A 151 -7.77 15.94 26.76
C ALA A 151 -9.24 15.74 26.32
N ALA A 152 -9.55 16.02 25.05
CA ALA A 152 -10.90 15.81 24.50
C ALA A 152 -11.30 14.33 24.50
N LEU A 153 -10.38 13.44 24.09
CA LEU A 153 -10.61 11.99 24.08
C LEU A 153 -10.71 11.42 25.50
N SER A 154 -9.86 11.89 26.41
CA SER A 154 -9.90 11.50 27.84
C SER A 154 -11.22 11.86 28.50
N THR A 155 -11.79 13.03 28.17
CA THR A 155 -13.13 13.44 28.66
C THR A 155 -14.22 12.48 28.20
N GLY A 156 -14.08 11.93 26.99
CA GLY A 156 -14.98 10.91 26.45
C GLY A 156 -14.67 9.47 26.91
N GLY A 157 -13.63 9.26 27.73
CA GLY A 157 -13.18 7.93 28.16
C GLY A 157 -12.56 7.09 27.03
N ILE A 158 -12.05 7.73 25.98
CA ILE A 158 -11.47 7.06 24.81
C ILE A 158 -9.95 7.12 24.90
N ASP A 159 -9.29 5.95 24.83
CA ASP A 159 -7.83 5.87 24.71
C ASP A 159 -7.36 6.40 23.33
N TYR A 160 -6.29 7.19 23.32
CA TYR A 160 -5.78 7.84 22.10
C TYR A 160 -5.40 6.84 21.02
N TRP A 161 -4.66 5.78 21.38
CA TRP A 161 -4.20 4.79 20.43
C TRP A 161 -5.30 3.84 20.01
N HIS A 162 -6.30 3.59 20.86
CA HIS A 162 -7.54 2.96 20.45
C HIS A 162 -8.29 3.81 19.42
N TRP A 163 -8.39 5.12 19.62
CA TRP A 163 -9.03 6.03 18.67
C TRP A 163 -8.35 6.01 17.30
N ILE A 164 -7.01 6.11 17.25
CA ILE A 164 -6.25 6.02 16.01
C ILE A 164 -6.41 4.64 15.36
N ASN A 165 -6.08 3.57 16.08
CA ASN A 165 -5.98 2.23 15.50
C ASN A 165 -7.32 1.62 15.13
N HIS A 166 -8.41 2.01 15.81
CA HIS A 166 -9.74 1.48 15.54
C HIS A 166 -10.64 2.50 14.84
N MET A 167 -10.92 3.66 15.45
CA MET A 167 -11.95 4.57 14.95
C MET A 167 -11.51 5.31 13.68
N VAL A 168 -10.32 5.89 13.69
CA VAL A 168 -9.74 6.55 12.51
C VAL A 168 -9.49 5.53 11.42
N THR A 169 -8.83 4.41 11.73
CA THR A 169 -8.59 3.30 10.79
C THR A 169 -9.89 2.82 10.15
N THR A 170 -10.94 2.53 10.92
CA THR A 170 -12.22 2.05 10.36
C THR A 170 -12.87 3.09 9.46
N SER A 171 -12.80 4.38 9.84
CA SER A 171 -13.34 5.47 9.04
C SER A 171 -12.61 5.59 7.70
N VAL A 172 -11.27 5.57 7.73
CA VAL A 172 -10.42 5.58 6.53
C VAL A 172 -10.70 4.36 5.68
N ALA A 173 -10.76 3.17 6.28
CA ALA A 173 -11.06 1.92 5.60
C ALA A 173 -12.44 1.93 4.93
N SER A 174 -13.44 2.57 5.56
CA SER A 174 -14.79 2.70 5.00
C SER A 174 -14.80 3.57 3.75
N ILE A 175 -14.16 4.74 3.82
CA ILE A 175 -14.11 5.71 2.70
C ILE A 175 -13.32 5.11 1.53
N HIS A 176 -12.11 4.63 1.80
CA HIS A 176 -11.26 4.00 0.79
C HIS A 176 -11.90 2.72 0.27
N GLY A 177 -12.53 1.92 1.13
CA GLY A 177 -13.21 0.69 0.77
C GLY A 177 -14.37 0.94 -0.19
N LEU A 178 -15.27 1.88 0.14
CA LEU A 178 -16.42 2.22 -0.71
C LEU A 178 -15.99 2.63 -2.12
N ILE A 179 -14.96 3.49 -2.21
CA ILE A 179 -14.41 3.93 -3.49
C ILE A 179 -13.64 2.78 -4.18
N GLY A 180 -12.92 1.98 -3.39
CA GLY A 180 -12.09 0.87 -3.84
C GLY A 180 -12.84 -0.21 -4.60
N ILE A 181 -14.12 -0.42 -4.31
CA ILE A 181 -14.99 -1.33 -5.07
C ILE A 181 -15.01 -0.96 -6.56
N PHE A 182 -14.91 0.34 -6.88
CA PHE A 182 -14.99 0.86 -8.23
C PHE A 182 -13.62 1.09 -8.88
N VAL A 183 -12.52 1.01 -8.14
CA VAL A 183 -11.16 1.27 -8.67
C VAL A 183 -10.82 0.34 -9.84
N PRO A 184 -11.06 -0.98 -9.79
CA PRO A 184 -10.82 -1.85 -10.94
C PRO A 184 -11.72 -1.51 -12.14
N VAL A 185 -12.93 -1.01 -11.92
CA VAL A 185 -13.84 -0.59 -13.00
C VAL A 185 -13.29 0.65 -13.69
N LEU A 186 -12.81 1.64 -12.92
CA LEU A 186 -12.13 2.82 -13.46
C LEU A 186 -10.86 2.43 -14.21
N ALA A 187 -10.07 1.51 -13.66
CA ALA A 187 -8.84 1.00 -14.27
C ALA A 187 -9.11 0.27 -15.59
N VAL A 188 -10.12 -0.61 -15.65
CA VAL A 188 -10.54 -1.28 -16.89
C VAL A 188 -11.08 -0.27 -17.90
N THR A 189 -11.87 0.70 -17.45
CA THR A 189 -12.38 1.78 -18.31
C THR A 189 -11.24 2.56 -18.94
N PHE A 190 -10.23 2.94 -18.15
CA PHE A 190 -9.02 3.58 -18.64
C PHE A 190 -8.30 2.71 -19.67
N VAL A 191 -8.00 1.46 -19.34
CA VAL A 191 -7.28 0.53 -20.22
C VAL A 191 -8.00 0.36 -21.56
N VAL A 192 -9.31 0.11 -21.54
CA VAL A 192 -10.10 -0.12 -22.76
C VAL A 192 -10.22 1.14 -23.58
N LYS A 193 -10.54 2.30 -22.98
CA LYS A 193 -10.70 3.57 -23.71
C LYS A 193 -9.39 4.09 -24.29
N TRP A 194 -8.31 4.03 -23.51
CA TRP A 194 -6.99 4.47 -23.95
C TRP A 194 -6.45 3.60 -25.10
N SER A 195 -6.91 2.34 -25.16
CA SER A 195 -6.58 1.40 -26.23
C SER A 195 -7.50 1.49 -27.46
N GLY A 196 -8.44 2.44 -27.51
CA GLY A 196 -9.42 2.54 -28.61
C GLY A 196 -10.54 1.49 -28.59
N GLY A 197 -10.72 0.78 -27.47
CA GLY A 197 -11.77 -0.22 -27.29
C GLY A 197 -13.18 0.36 -27.17
N LYS A 198 -14.19 -0.51 -27.32
CA LYS A 198 -15.61 -0.13 -27.34
C LYS A 198 -16.20 -0.12 -25.95
N LEU A 199 -17.31 0.61 -25.76
CA LEU A 199 -18.06 0.61 -24.50
C LEU A 199 -18.50 -0.80 -24.08
N ARG A 200 -18.83 -1.65 -25.05
CA ARG A 200 -19.18 -3.06 -24.82
C ARG A 200 -18.04 -3.82 -24.12
N ASP A 201 -16.79 -3.57 -24.50
CA ASP A 201 -15.64 -4.26 -23.90
C ASP A 201 -15.50 -3.89 -22.41
N ILE A 202 -15.90 -2.66 -22.04
CA ILE A 202 -15.95 -2.20 -20.64
C ILE A 202 -17.07 -2.92 -19.90
N ILE A 203 -18.30 -2.86 -20.42
CA ILE A 203 -19.50 -3.43 -19.78
C ILE A 203 -19.31 -4.93 -19.50
N GLU A 204 -18.74 -5.67 -20.45
CA GLU A 204 -18.45 -7.10 -20.29
C GLU A 204 -17.47 -7.38 -19.14
N ALA A 205 -16.54 -6.46 -18.85
CA ALA A 205 -15.56 -6.61 -17.79
C ALA A 205 -16.01 -6.05 -16.43
N VAL A 206 -17.06 -5.22 -16.38
CA VAL A 206 -17.58 -4.63 -15.12
C VAL A 206 -17.84 -5.70 -14.03
N PRO A 207 -18.49 -6.85 -14.30
CA PRO A 207 -18.71 -7.86 -13.27
C PRO A 207 -17.40 -8.42 -12.68
N SER A 208 -16.40 -8.63 -13.54
CA SER A 208 -15.07 -9.12 -13.14
C SER A 208 -14.29 -8.08 -12.34
N ALA A 209 -14.37 -6.81 -12.75
CA ALA A 209 -13.75 -5.69 -12.08
C ALA A 209 -14.38 -5.41 -10.70
N LEU A 210 -15.71 -5.36 -10.61
CA LEU A 210 -16.44 -5.19 -9.35
C LEU A 210 -16.17 -6.33 -8.37
N LEU A 211 -16.11 -7.58 -8.87
CA LEU A 211 -15.75 -8.71 -8.02
C LEU A 211 -14.31 -8.57 -7.50
N GLY A 212 -13.36 -8.16 -8.35
CA GLY A 212 -12.01 -7.82 -7.92
C GLY A 212 -12.02 -6.77 -6.80
N GLY A 213 -12.78 -5.68 -7.03
CA GLY A 213 -13.12 -4.62 -6.08
C GLY A 213 -13.50 -5.15 -4.70
N LEU A 214 -14.60 -5.91 -4.67
CA LEU A 214 -15.18 -6.49 -3.46
C LEU A 214 -14.21 -7.45 -2.76
N LEU A 215 -13.51 -8.30 -3.51
CA LEU A 215 -12.59 -9.29 -2.94
C LEU A 215 -11.36 -8.65 -2.30
N PHE A 216 -10.95 -7.45 -2.71
CA PHE A 216 -9.95 -6.67 -1.96
C PHE A 216 -10.58 -5.97 -0.76
N VAL A 217 -11.65 -5.21 -1.00
CA VAL A 217 -12.23 -4.26 -0.03
C VAL A 217 -12.81 -4.96 1.20
N VAL A 218 -13.49 -6.10 1.02
CA VAL A 218 -14.13 -6.80 2.14
C VAL A 218 -13.07 -7.30 3.14
N PRO A 219 -12.05 -8.08 2.74
CA PRO A 219 -10.99 -8.46 3.67
C PRO A 219 -10.20 -7.25 4.18
N PHE A 220 -9.88 -6.27 3.32
CA PHE A 220 -9.20 -5.01 3.72
C PHE A 220 -9.93 -4.32 4.88
N PHE A 221 -11.24 -4.13 4.75
CA PHE A 221 -12.07 -3.49 5.78
C PHE A 221 -12.15 -4.33 7.06
N LEU A 222 -12.39 -5.64 6.94
CA LEU A 222 -12.51 -6.52 8.11
C LEU A 222 -11.20 -6.56 8.91
N ILE A 223 -10.07 -6.64 8.23
CA ILE A 223 -8.75 -6.63 8.88
C ILE A 223 -8.49 -5.28 9.53
N ALA A 224 -8.80 -4.17 8.83
CA ALA A 224 -8.69 -2.83 9.40
C ALA A 224 -9.54 -2.67 10.67
N TYR A 225 -10.77 -3.20 10.66
CA TYR A 225 -11.70 -3.15 11.79
C TYR A 225 -11.24 -4.00 12.98
N PHE A 226 -10.84 -5.26 12.76
CA PHE A 226 -10.53 -6.17 13.85
C PHE A 226 -9.09 -6.07 14.36
N THR A 227 -8.14 -5.66 13.52
CA THR A 227 -6.71 -5.74 13.84
C THR A 227 -5.99 -4.40 13.79
N GLY A 228 -6.54 -3.41 13.08
CA GLY A 228 -5.87 -2.13 12.85
C GLY A 228 -5.27 -1.99 11.44
N PRO A 229 -4.60 -0.87 11.17
CA PRO A 229 -4.15 -0.50 9.83
C PRO A 229 -3.00 -1.36 9.31
N GLU A 230 -2.24 -2.02 10.18
CA GLU A 230 -0.93 -2.60 9.85
C GLU A 230 -0.99 -3.70 8.79
N LEU A 231 -2.03 -4.54 8.82
CA LEU A 231 -2.13 -5.72 7.95
C LEU A 231 -3.22 -5.60 6.89
N ALA A 232 -4.00 -4.52 6.92
CA ALA A 232 -5.20 -4.35 6.11
C ALA A 232 -4.92 -4.42 4.61
N SER A 233 -3.97 -3.65 4.09
CA SER A 233 -3.62 -3.67 2.65
C SER A 233 -2.94 -4.98 2.23
N VAL A 234 -2.03 -5.50 3.05
CA VAL A 234 -1.26 -6.72 2.74
C VAL A 234 -2.17 -7.95 2.68
N LEU A 235 -2.88 -8.23 3.78
CA LEU A 235 -3.75 -9.40 3.87
C LEU A 235 -5.01 -9.20 3.02
N GLY A 236 -5.52 -7.97 2.90
CA GLY A 236 -6.61 -7.63 2.00
C GLY A 236 -6.30 -8.04 0.56
N ALA A 237 -5.11 -7.68 0.09
CA ALA A 237 -4.63 -8.08 -1.23
C ALA A 237 -4.42 -9.59 -1.36
N LEU A 238 -3.76 -10.24 -0.41
CA LEU A 238 -3.47 -11.69 -0.47
C LEU A 238 -4.75 -12.54 -0.46
N ILE A 239 -5.68 -12.25 0.45
CA ILE A 239 -6.96 -12.97 0.56
C ILE A 239 -7.78 -12.75 -0.70
N GLY A 240 -7.95 -11.49 -1.13
CA GLY A 240 -8.70 -11.15 -2.33
C GLY A 240 -8.13 -11.81 -3.58
N MET A 241 -6.81 -11.76 -3.75
CA MET A 241 -6.10 -12.40 -4.84
C MET A 241 -6.26 -13.92 -4.84
N ALA A 242 -6.17 -14.56 -3.67
CA ALA A 242 -6.34 -16.01 -3.53
C ALA A 242 -7.75 -16.43 -3.95
N ILE A 243 -8.78 -15.75 -3.43
CA ILE A 243 -10.18 -16.05 -3.78
C ILE A 243 -10.42 -15.80 -5.27
N TYR A 244 -9.99 -14.65 -5.79
CA TYR A 244 -10.18 -14.31 -7.20
C TYR A 244 -9.50 -15.31 -8.13
N THR A 245 -8.27 -15.73 -7.81
CA THR A 245 -7.53 -16.78 -8.52
C THR A 245 -8.29 -18.10 -8.53
N LEU A 246 -8.86 -18.52 -7.39
CA LEU A 246 -9.65 -19.76 -7.31
C LEU A 246 -10.91 -19.68 -8.19
N LEU A 247 -11.58 -18.53 -8.23
CA LEU A 247 -12.75 -18.32 -9.08
C LEU A 247 -12.40 -18.35 -10.57
N LEU A 248 -11.29 -17.71 -10.97
CA LEU A 248 -10.79 -17.77 -12.34
C LEU A 248 -10.43 -19.20 -12.75
N LYS A 249 -9.78 -19.98 -11.87
CA LYS A 249 -9.47 -21.40 -12.11
C LYS A 249 -10.70 -22.27 -12.27
N LYS A 250 -11.82 -21.90 -11.63
CA LYS A 250 -13.13 -22.56 -11.81
C LYS A 250 -13.85 -22.14 -13.10
N GLY A 251 -13.23 -21.30 -13.93
CA GLY A 251 -13.76 -20.86 -15.22
C GLY A 251 -14.60 -19.59 -15.17
N LEU A 252 -14.68 -18.90 -14.02
CA LEU A 252 -15.35 -17.61 -13.93
C LEU A 252 -14.61 -16.58 -14.80
N PHE A 253 -15.37 -15.76 -15.55
CA PHE A 253 -14.83 -14.75 -16.47
C PHE A 253 -13.90 -15.28 -17.57
N ASN A 254 -14.12 -16.53 -18.01
CA ASN A 254 -13.54 -17.02 -19.27
C ASN A 254 -14.38 -16.52 -20.45
N PHE A 255 -14.12 -15.29 -20.89
CA PHE A 255 -14.88 -14.66 -21.97
C PHE A 255 -14.69 -15.39 -23.30
N LYS A 256 -15.80 -15.59 -24.04
CA LYS A 256 -15.77 -16.18 -25.39
C LYS A 256 -14.92 -15.35 -26.36
N LYS A 257 -15.07 -14.02 -26.29
CA LYS A 257 -14.22 -13.06 -27.00
C LYS A 257 -13.30 -12.39 -25.98
N ARG A 258 -12.00 -12.65 -26.12
CA ARG A 258 -10.97 -12.06 -25.26
C ARG A 258 -10.64 -10.65 -25.74
N TYR A 259 -10.43 -9.75 -24.80
CA TYR A 259 -9.91 -8.43 -25.09
C TYR A 259 -8.37 -8.46 -25.05
N THR A 260 -7.76 -8.09 -26.17
CA THR A 260 -6.33 -7.88 -26.34
C THR A 260 -6.07 -6.46 -26.83
N PHE A 261 -4.85 -5.97 -26.63
CA PHE A 261 -4.46 -4.67 -27.17
C PHE A 261 -4.41 -4.70 -28.71
N PRO A 262 -4.68 -3.57 -29.39
CA PRO A 262 -4.45 -3.46 -30.84
C PRO A 262 -2.99 -3.70 -31.20
N ASP A 263 -2.73 -4.27 -32.37
CA ASP A 263 -1.37 -4.59 -32.85
C ASP A 263 -0.47 -3.35 -32.93
N GLU A 264 -1.04 -2.18 -33.23
CA GLU A 264 -0.33 -0.89 -33.26
C GLU A 264 0.24 -0.46 -31.89
N MET A 265 -0.24 -1.03 -30.78
CA MET A 265 0.29 -0.78 -29.44
C MET A 265 1.34 -1.81 -28.99
N SER A 266 1.63 -2.82 -29.82
CA SER A 266 2.52 -3.92 -29.48
C SER A 266 4.03 -3.57 -29.53
N THR A 267 4.39 -2.31 -29.80
CA THR A 267 5.77 -1.94 -30.15
C THR A 267 6.71 -1.62 -28.99
N ASP A 268 6.28 -1.74 -27.73
CA ASP A 268 7.15 -1.50 -26.55
C ASP A 268 7.23 -2.74 -25.62
N ILE A 269 7.33 -3.95 -26.20
CA ILE A 269 7.57 -5.14 -25.40
C ILE A 269 9.04 -5.09 -24.97
N ALA A 270 9.30 -4.58 -23.77
CA ALA A 270 10.59 -4.76 -23.12
C ALA A 270 10.93 -6.26 -23.17
N GLU A 271 12.15 -6.59 -23.63
CA GLU A 271 12.60 -7.98 -23.68
C GLU A 271 12.27 -8.68 -22.35
N PRO A 272 11.71 -9.90 -22.38
CA PRO A 272 11.37 -10.61 -21.16
C PRO A 272 12.62 -10.74 -20.30
N GLU A 273 12.61 -10.07 -19.14
CA GLU A 273 13.66 -10.27 -18.14
C GLU A 273 13.82 -11.77 -17.87
N LYS A 274 15.09 -12.20 -17.72
CA LYS A 274 15.56 -13.60 -17.54
C LYS A 274 14.54 -14.54 -16.86
N PRO A 275 14.43 -15.80 -17.34
CA PRO A 275 13.42 -16.76 -16.91
C PRO A 275 13.38 -16.92 -15.39
N PRO A 276 12.19 -17.18 -14.80
CA PRO A 276 12.04 -17.28 -13.36
C PRO A 276 12.93 -18.38 -12.78
N VAL A 277 13.72 -18.04 -11.77
CA VAL A 277 14.58 -19.00 -11.07
C VAL A 277 13.71 -20.08 -10.39
N SER A 278 14.20 -21.32 -10.43
CA SER A 278 13.56 -22.57 -9.99
C SER A 278 13.28 -22.67 -8.48
N HIS A 279 12.45 -21.80 -7.92
CA HIS A 279 11.94 -21.94 -6.54
C HIS A 279 10.44 -22.22 -6.57
N GLY A 280 9.91 -23.19 -5.81
CA GLY A 280 8.47 -23.48 -5.74
C GLY A 280 7.62 -22.27 -5.31
N MET A 281 6.30 -22.28 -5.59
CA MET A 281 5.41 -21.11 -5.34
C MET A 281 5.40 -20.71 -3.87
N PHE A 282 5.33 -21.72 -3.02
CA PHE A 282 5.41 -21.53 -1.59
C PHE A 282 6.70 -20.81 -1.15
N ARG A 283 7.86 -21.18 -1.71
CA ARG A 283 9.15 -20.53 -1.39
C ARG A 283 9.19 -19.08 -1.84
N ALA A 284 8.53 -18.73 -2.94
CA ALA A 284 8.48 -17.34 -3.42
C ALA A 284 7.67 -16.43 -2.47
N PHE A 285 6.62 -16.96 -1.82
CA PHE A 285 5.82 -16.24 -0.83
C PHE A 285 6.37 -16.32 0.60
N LEU A 286 7.30 -17.23 0.88
CA LEU A 286 7.78 -17.52 2.24
C LEU A 286 8.27 -16.27 3.00
N PRO A 287 9.08 -15.36 2.42
CA PRO A 287 9.53 -14.18 3.16
C PRO A 287 8.39 -13.29 3.65
N TYR A 288 7.34 -13.13 2.83
CA TYR A 288 6.16 -12.35 3.20
C TYR A 288 5.29 -13.05 4.23
N ILE A 289 5.10 -14.37 4.09
CA ILE A 289 4.39 -15.18 5.08
C ILE A 289 5.08 -15.06 6.44
N LEU A 290 6.41 -15.16 6.48
CA LEU A 290 7.18 -15.04 7.72
C LEU A 290 7.03 -13.66 8.36
N ILE A 291 7.11 -12.58 7.58
CA ILE A 291 6.92 -11.22 8.11
C ILE A 291 5.51 -11.01 8.63
N SER A 292 4.49 -11.43 7.88
CA SER A 292 3.10 -11.36 8.34
C SER A 292 2.90 -12.14 9.63
N LEU A 293 3.48 -13.35 9.75
CA LEU A 293 3.42 -14.14 10.97
C LEU A 293 4.14 -13.44 12.14
N ILE A 294 5.35 -12.94 11.94
CA ILE A 294 6.10 -12.21 12.98
C ILE A 294 5.29 -11.01 13.47
N LEU A 295 4.72 -10.21 12.56
CA LEU A 295 3.89 -9.06 12.91
C LEU A 295 2.66 -9.47 13.71
N ILE A 296 1.95 -10.53 13.29
CA ILE A 296 0.81 -11.07 14.05
C ILE A 296 1.26 -11.50 15.45
N LEU A 297 2.39 -12.21 15.56
CA LEU A 297 2.92 -12.66 16.85
C LEU A 297 3.25 -11.48 17.78
N THR A 298 3.82 -10.38 17.25
CA THR A 298 4.10 -9.16 18.04
C THR A 298 2.85 -8.46 18.57
N LYS A 299 1.67 -8.74 17.98
CA LYS A 299 0.40 -8.13 18.38
C LYS A 299 -0.43 -9.07 19.26
N VAL A 300 -0.41 -10.37 18.98
CA VAL A 300 -1.23 -11.37 19.66
C VAL A 300 -0.59 -11.87 20.95
N ILE A 301 0.75 -11.90 21.02
CA ILE A 301 1.47 -12.38 22.20
C ILE A 301 1.90 -11.17 23.05
N PRO A 302 1.27 -10.91 24.21
CA PRO A 302 1.58 -9.74 25.03
C PRO A 302 3.05 -9.68 25.45
N GLN A 303 3.66 -10.83 25.74
CA GLN A 303 5.07 -10.90 26.14
C GLN A 303 6.02 -10.42 25.03
N VAL A 304 5.73 -10.78 23.78
CA VAL A 304 6.52 -10.34 22.63
C VAL A 304 6.30 -8.84 22.40
N ASN A 305 5.05 -8.38 22.51
CA ASN A 305 4.71 -6.97 22.41
C ASN A 305 5.47 -6.14 23.45
N THR A 306 5.38 -6.52 24.73
CA THR A 306 6.07 -5.83 25.83
C THR A 306 7.58 -5.86 25.64
N PHE A 307 8.15 -6.98 25.19
CA PHE A 307 9.58 -7.06 24.90
C PHE A 307 10.00 -6.05 23.84
N CYS A 308 9.30 -6.01 22.70
CA CYS A 308 9.57 -5.06 21.63
C CYS A 308 9.33 -3.60 22.07
N ALA A 309 8.33 -3.36 22.92
CA ALA A 309 7.97 -2.04 23.43
C ALA A 309 8.81 -1.57 24.63
N SER A 310 9.79 -2.35 25.10
CA SER A 310 10.65 -1.98 26.23
C SER A 310 12.14 -2.03 25.92
N ASN A 311 12.53 -2.63 24.80
CA ASN A 311 13.94 -2.81 24.44
C ASN A 311 14.27 -2.07 23.14
N GLY A 312 15.37 -1.30 23.16
CA GLY A 312 15.86 -0.59 21.97
C GLY A 312 15.13 0.72 21.65
N ILE A 313 14.39 1.29 22.61
CA ILE A 313 13.70 2.58 22.45
C ILE A 313 14.67 3.72 22.75
N LEU A 314 14.79 4.66 21.81
CA LEU A 314 15.50 5.92 21.99
C LEU A 314 14.46 7.01 22.26
N ALA A 315 14.29 7.38 23.52
CA ALA A 315 13.38 8.45 23.92
C ALA A 315 14.14 9.77 24.17
N PHE A 316 13.56 10.88 23.72
CA PHE A 316 14.06 12.23 23.94
C PHE A 316 12.92 13.10 24.48
N ASP A 317 13.09 13.60 25.71
CA ASP A 317 12.14 14.50 26.36
C ASP A 317 12.61 15.95 26.29
N ASN A 318 11.63 16.87 26.26
CA ASN A 318 11.84 18.32 26.30
C ASN A 318 12.87 18.83 25.29
N ILE A 319 12.69 18.48 24.01
CA ILE A 319 13.61 18.85 22.93
C ILE A 319 13.76 20.37 22.90
N LEU A 320 14.98 20.86 23.13
CA LEU A 320 15.32 22.29 23.24
C LEU A 320 14.49 23.08 24.27
N GLY A 321 14.08 22.45 25.37
CA GLY A 321 13.28 23.08 26.42
C GLY A 321 11.83 23.40 26.01
N SER A 322 11.37 22.85 24.89
CA SER A 322 9.95 22.86 24.50
C SER A 322 9.21 21.65 25.09
N SER A 323 7.88 21.59 24.96
CA SER A 323 7.10 20.40 25.33
C SER A 323 7.15 19.29 24.27
N ALA A 324 8.02 19.41 23.24
CA ALA A 324 8.16 18.38 22.22
C ALA A 324 8.99 17.19 22.77
N SER A 325 8.44 15.99 22.63
CA SER A 325 9.10 14.72 22.97
C SER A 325 9.05 13.73 21.81
N PHE A 326 9.93 12.74 21.87
CA PHE A 326 10.04 11.62 20.93
C PHE A 326 10.24 10.32 21.73
N ALA A 327 9.48 9.28 21.39
CA ALA A 327 9.62 7.92 21.93
C ALA A 327 9.23 6.91 20.84
#